data_AF-A0A3M1QXX1-F1
#
_entry.id   AF-A0A3M1QXX1-F1
#
_cell.length_a   1.000
_cell.length_b   1.000
_cell.length_c   1.000
_cell.angle_alpha   90.00
_cell.angle_beta   90.00
_cell.angle_gamma   90.00
#
_symmetry.space_group_name_H-M   'P 1'
#
loop_
_entity.id
_entity.type
_entity.pdbx_description
1 polymer ?
#
loop_
_entity_poly.entity_id
_entity_poly.type
_entity_poly.pdbx_seq_one_letter_code
_entity_poly.pdbx_strand_id
1 'polypeptide(L)' 'ELTQGRFRLRPRYEVVAATGPDHDRRFRVAVHLGARRLAEGEGRSKKQAEQAAARAALEALAAEGEAEAAG' A
#
# COMPACT_ATOMS: atom_id res chain seq x y z
N GLU A 1 9.37 -5.61 -25.55
CA GLU A 1 9.51 -5.43 -24.10
C GLU A 1 8.36 -4.56 -23.59
N LEU A 2 7.56 -5.05 -22.64
CA LEU A 2 6.38 -4.34 -22.12
C LEU A 2 6.79 -3.28 -21.09
N THR A 3 7.49 -2.25 -21.57
CA THR A 3 8.02 -1.14 -20.79
C THR A 3 7.12 0.08 -20.95
N GLN A 4 5.99 0.13 -20.22
CA GLN A 4 5.36 1.43 -19.93
C GLN A 4 4.93 1.50 -18.47
N GLY A 5 5.75 2.24 -17.70
CA GLY A 5 5.50 2.63 -16.33
C GLY A 5 4.26 3.50 -16.24
N ARG A 6 3.11 2.86 -16.05
CA ARG A 6 1.80 3.50 -15.91
C ARG A 6 1.67 4.29 -14.59
N PHE A 7 2.66 4.21 -13.69
CA PHE A 7 2.75 5.02 -12.49
C PHE A 7 4.16 5.63 -12.38
N ARG A 8 4.37 6.83 -12.96
CA ARG A 8 5.61 7.62 -12.81
C ARG A 8 5.90 8.02 -11.35
N LEU A 9 4.99 7.75 -10.43
CA LEU A 9 5.14 8.01 -9.01
C LEU A 9 5.56 6.71 -8.30
N ARG A 10 6.66 6.78 -7.55
CA ARG A 10 7.11 5.67 -6.71
C ARG A 10 6.20 5.59 -5.47
N PRO A 11 5.65 4.42 -5.11
CA PRO A 11 4.89 4.27 -3.88
C PRO A 11 5.80 4.51 -2.67
N ARG A 12 5.35 5.35 -1.74
CA ARG A 12 6.00 5.64 -0.46
C ARG A 12 5.30 4.87 0.64
N TYR A 13 6.07 4.21 1.48
CA TYR A 13 5.58 3.46 2.64
C TYR A 13 5.86 4.26 3.91
N GLU A 14 4.87 4.31 4.80
CA GLU A 14 4.97 5.01 6.08
C GLU A 14 4.40 4.14 7.20
N VAL A 15 5.17 3.92 8.27
CA VAL A 15 4.66 3.27 9.49
C VAL A 15 3.81 4.29 10.23
N VAL A 16 2.48 4.13 10.18
CA VAL A 16 1.53 5.05 10.80
C VAL A 16 1.17 4.67 12.23
N ALA A 17 1.35 3.39 12.60
CA ALA A 17 1.19 2.94 13.98
C ALA A 17 2.08 1.72 14.30
N ALA A 18 2.51 1.64 15.55
CA ALA A 18 3.06 0.44 16.15
C ALA A 18 2.45 0.27 17.54
N THR A 19 1.66 -0.77 17.74
CA THR A 19 0.86 -0.98 18.95
C THR A 19 1.01 -2.41 19.47
N GLY A 20 0.61 -2.63 20.72
CA GLY A 20 0.64 -3.94 21.35
C GLY A 20 1.94 -4.24 22.12
N PRO A 21 1.92 -5.28 22.98
CA PRO A 21 3.07 -5.70 23.78
C PRO A 21 4.15 -6.34 22.89
N ASP A 22 5.37 -6.48 23.41
CA ASP A 22 6.51 -6.99 22.63
C ASP A 22 6.26 -8.35 21.95
N HIS A 23 5.47 -9.22 22.58
CA HIS A 23 5.13 -10.54 22.06
C HIS A 23 3.92 -10.55 21.10
N ASP A 24 3.16 -9.45 20.99
CA ASP A 24 2.04 -9.32 20.04
C ASP A 24 2.04 -7.95 19.37
N ARG A 25 3.23 -7.45 19.03
CA ARG A 25 3.36 -6.14 18.40
C ARG A 25 2.70 -6.16 17.02
N ARG A 26 1.87 -5.16 16.77
CA ARG A 26 1.21 -4.89 15.49
C ARG A 26 1.82 -3.64 14.89
N PHE A 27 2.11 -3.68 13.61
CA PHE A 27 2.53 -2.54 12.82
C PHE A 27 1.44 -2.24 11.81
N ARG A 28 1.12 -0.97 11.64
CA ARG A 28 0.28 -0.47 10.56
C ARG A 28 1.13 0.39 9.63
N VAL A 29 1.07 0.10 8.34
CA VAL A 29 1.82 0.79 7.30
C VAL A 29 0.85 1.31 6.25
N ALA A 30 1.00 2.57 5.87
CA ALA A 30 0.27 3.18 4.78
C ALA A 30 1.14 3.23 3.51
N VAL A 31 0.51 3.01 2.36
CA VAL A 31 1.08 3.20 1.02
C VAL A 31 0.50 4.46 0.42
N HIS A 32 1.39 5.33 -0.02
CA HIS A 32 1.08 6.60 -0.64
C HIS A 32 1.61 6.64 -2.07
N LEU A 33 0.84 7.22 -2.99
CA LEU A 33 1.28 7.54 -4.34
C LEU A 33 1.17 9.06 -4.53
N GLY A 34 2.33 9.74 -4.50
CA GLY A 34 2.37 11.19 -4.39
C GLY A 34 1.78 11.66 -3.04
N ALA A 35 0.81 12.57 -3.08
CA ALA A 35 0.11 13.06 -1.89
C ALA A 35 -1.08 12.18 -1.47
N ARG A 36 -1.51 11.25 -2.32
CA ARG A 36 -2.70 10.41 -2.06
C ARG A 36 -2.30 9.16 -1.29
N ARG A 37 -2.99 8.85 -0.20
CA ARG A 37 -2.93 7.53 0.44
C ARG A 37 -3.73 6.54 -0.40
N LEU A 38 -3.10 5.47 -0.86
CA LEU A 38 -3.75 4.42 -1.64
C LEU A 38 -4.39 3.36 -0.74
N ALA A 39 -3.62 2.86 0.24
CA ALA A 39 -4.08 1.79 1.11
C ALA A 39 -3.27 1.74 2.41
N GLU A 40 -3.75 0.95 3.36
CA GLU A 40 -3.07 0.63 4.61
C GLU A 40 -3.05 -0.89 4.81
N GLY A 41 -2.04 -1.37 5.53
CA GLY A 41 -1.88 -2.77 5.85
C GLY A 41 -1.33 -2.96 7.24
N GLU A 42 -1.70 -4.07 7.86
CA GLU A 42 -1.26 -4.44 9.20
C GLU A 42 -0.50 -5.76 9.21
N GLY A 43 0.39 -5.91 10.18
CA GLY A 43 1.10 -7.16 10.38
C GLY A 43 1.89 -7.20 11.68
N ARG A 44 2.42 -8.39 12.00
CA ARG A 44 3.26 -8.61 13.20
C ARG A 44 4.67 -8.04 13.07
N SER A 45 5.03 -7.59 11.88
CA SER A 45 6.27 -6.88 11.60
C SER A 45 6.02 -5.79 10.56
N LYS A 46 6.93 -4.80 10.49
CA LYS A 46 6.88 -3.74 9.47
C LYS A 46 6.80 -4.30 8.06
N LYS A 47 7.62 -5.30 7.74
CA LYS A 47 7.63 -5.97 6.42
C LYS A 47 6.28 -6.62 6.10
N GLN A 48 5.65 -7.26 7.09
CA GLN A 48 4.36 -7.92 6.89
C GLN A 48 3.24 -6.89 6.66
N ALA A 49 3.26 -5.78 7.41
CA ALA A 49 2.38 -4.65 7.23
C ALA A 49 2.58 -3.96 5.86
N GLU A 50 3.82 -3.75 5.43
CA GLU A 50 4.16 -3.22 4.11
C GLU A 50 3.62 -4.11 2.98
N GLN A 51 3.81 -5.44 3.08
CA GLN A 51 3.28 -6.37 2.09
C GLN A 51 1.75 -6.39 2.05
N ALA A 52 1.09 -6.28 3.21
CA ALA A 52 -0.36 -6.15 3.27
C ALA A 52 -0.82 -4.85 2.60
N ALA A 53 -0.15 -3.72 2.89
CA ALA A 53 -0.49 -2.43 2.33
C ALA A 53 -0.22 -2.37 0.81
N ALA A 54 0.85 -3.01 0.34
CA ALA A 54 1.18 -3.12 -1.08
C ALA A 54 0.12 -3.91 -1.86
N ARG A 55 -0.34 -5.04 -1.31
CA ARG A 55 -1.42 -5.85 -1.91
C ARG A 55 -2.71 -5.04 -2.04
N ALA A 56 -3.13 -4.41 -0.94
CA ALA A 56 -4.33 -3.55 -0.95
C ALA A 56 -4.19 -2.36 -1.92
N ALA A 57 -2.99 -1.76 -2.03
CA ALA A 57 -2.74 -0.69 -2.98
C ALA A 57 -2.81 -1.16 -4.45
N LEU A 58 -2.31 -2.36 -4.75
CA LEU A 58 -2.41 -2.94 -6.10
C LEU A 58 -3.87 -3.23 -6.48
N GLU A 59 -4.66 -3.77 -5.56
CA GLU A 59 -6.09 -4.02 -5.76
C GLU A 59 -6.86 -2.71 -6.00
N ALA A 60 -6.59 -1.68 -5.20
CA ALA A 60 -7.19 -0.35 -5.38
C ALA A 60 -6.84 0.27 -6.74
N LEU A 61 -5.57 0.20 -7.16
CA LEU A 61 -5.14 0.71 -8.45
C LEU A 61 -5.72 -0.07 -9.64
N ALA A 62 -5.90 -1.38 -9.50
CA ALA A 62 -6.55 -2.21 -10.51
C ALA A 62 -8.02 -1.80 -10.69
N ALA A 63 -8.75 -1.65 -9.57
CA ALA A 63 -10.14 -1.20 -9.58
C ALA A 63 -10.31 0.22 -10.15
N GLU A 64 -9.41 1.16 -9.82
CA GLU A 64 -9.43 2.51 -10.39
C GLU A 64 -9.16 2.51 -11.91
N GLY A 65 -8.21 1.68 -12.37
CA GLY A 65 -7.90 1.54 -13.79
C GLY A 65 -9.04 0.96 -14.62
N GLU A 66 -9.88 0.09 -14.03
CA GLU A 66 -11.10 -0.42 -14.67
C GLU A 66 -12.21 0.64 -14.71
N ALA A 67 -12.38 1.42 -13.65
CA ALA A 67 -13.38 2.49 -13.60
C ALA A 67 -13.11 3.62 -14.61
N GLU A 68 -11.84 3.96 -14.85
CA GLU A 68 -11.43 4.97 -15.83
C GLU A 68 -11.56 4.47 -17.28
N ALA A 69 -11.48 3.16 -17.52
CA ALA A 69 -11.62 2.57 -18.86
C ALA A 69 -13.09 2.34 -19.28
N ALA A 70 -14.02 2.36 -18.32
CA ALA A 70 -15.45 2.11 -18.54
C ALA A 70 -16.31 3.39 -18.63
N GLY A 71 -15.71 4.57 -18.46
CA GLY A 71 -16.34 5.89 -18.61
C GLY A 71 -15.85 6.63 -19.84
#